data_AF-A0A7J6TML3-F1
#
_entry.id   AF-A0A7J6TML3-F1
#
_cell.length_a   1.000
_cell.length_b   1.000
_cell.length_c   1.000
_cell.angle_alpha   90.00
_cell.angle_beta   90.00
_cell.angle_gamma   90.00
#
_symmetry.space_group_name_H-M   'P 1'
#
loop_
_entity.id
_entity.type
_entity.pdbx_description
1 polymer ?
#
loop_
_entity_poly.entity_id
_entity_poly.type
_entity_poly.pdbx_seq_one_letter_code
_entity_poly.pdbx_strand_id
1 'polypeptide(L)'
;MARLEPPSANADDGGAASITAQPGWYWDWDFPKHHPNLNESHHELRKLVRAFILEHIIPFLPQWEAEGEFPRELHRKAYQCGVYAALWPTSMGGTPPPLCKGNIDRPGPHEVDIWHDFILNDELANC
;
A
#
# COMPACT_ATOMS: atom_id res chain seq x y z
N MET A 1 13.71 -14.59 -13.68
CA MET A 1 12.55 -14.00 -12.98
C MET A 1 12.72 -12.50 -13.04
N ALA A 2 11.91 -11.78 -13.81
CA ALA A 2 12.08 -10.35 -14.02
C ALA A 2 11.59 -9.58 -12.78
N ARG A 3 12.47 -8.75 -12.22
CA ARG A 3 12.23 -7.88 -11.07
C ARG A 3 11.47 -6.64 -11.59
N LEU A 4 10.31 -6.34 -11.02
CA LEU A 4 9.53 -5.14 -11.36
C LEU A 4 10.21 -3.93 -10.71
N GLU A 5 10.52 -2.90 -11.49
CA GLU A 5 11.05 -1.63 -10.99
C GLU A 5 9.91 -0.73 -10.50
N PRO A 6 10.11 0.06 -9.44
CA PRO A 6 9.07 0.96 -8.94
C PRO A 6 8.82 2.12 -9.91
N PRO A 7 7.55 2.52 -10.13
CA PRO A 7 7.23 3.62 -11.05
C PRO A 7 7.75 4.97 -10.55
N SER A 8 8.13 5.82 -11.51
CA SER A 8 8.72 7.15 -11.26
C SER A 8 7.71 8.10 -10.62
N ALA A 9 8.15 8.80 -9.58
CA ALA A 9 7.39 9.88 -8.95
C ALA A 9 7.21 11.07 -9.91
N ASN A 10 5.96 11.34 -10.30
CA ASN A 10 5.32 12.67 -10.39
C ASN A 10 4.12 12.62 -11.36
N ALA A 11 2.92 12.71 -10.81
CA ALA A 11 1.80 13.37 -11.46
C ALA A 11 0.85 13.91 -10.36
N ASP A 12 0.33 15.09 -10.64
CA ASP A 12 -0.49 15.93 -9.79
C ASP A 12 -1.96 15.58 -10.04
N ASP A 13 -2.62 14.90 -9.10
CA ASP A 13 -3.96 14.32 -9.29
C ASP A 13 -5.05 15.21 -8.67
N GLY A 14 -5.04 16.51 -8.97
CA GLY A 14 -6.08 17.46 -8.58
C GLY A 14 -7.43 17.27 -9.29
N GLY A 15 -7.87 16.03 -9.56
CA GLY A 15 -8.97 15.75 -10.49
C GLY A 15 -9.84 14.52 -10.23
N ALA A 16 -9.78 13.86 -9.06
CA ALA A 16 -10.70 12.78 -8.70
C ALA A 16 -11.03 12.80 -7.20
N ALA A 17 -11.94 13.68 -6.81
CA ALA A 17 -12.54 13.67 -5.48
C ALA A 17 -13.45 12.42 -5.33
N SER A 18 -12.86 11.23 -5.11
CA SER A 18 -13.44 10.06 -4.39
C SER A 18 -12.63 8.75 -4.50
N ILE A 19 -11.50 8.65 -5.22
CA ILE A 19 -10.71 7.38 -5.26
C ILE A 19 -9.26 7.56 -4.78
N THR A 20 -8.75 8.79 -4.82
CA THR A 20 -7.42 9.16 -4.29
C THR A 20 -7.51 10.23 -3.20
N ALA A 21 -8.72 10.44 -2.65
CA ALA A 21 -9.00 11.48 -1.68
C ALA A 21 -8.23 11.21 -0.39
N GLN A 22 -7.10 11.89 -0.24
CA GLN A 22 -6.29 11.76 0.95
C GLN A 22 -7.10 12.23 2.16
N PRO A 23 -7.28 11.40 3.20
CA PRO A 23 -7.84 11.85 4.45
C PRO A 23 -7.09 13.08 4.96
N GLY A 24 -7.79 13.98 5.67
CA GLY A 24 -7.24 15.21 6.27
C GLY A 24 -5.87 15.05 6.97
N TRP A 25 -5.60 13.88 7.57
CA TRP A 25 -4.37 13.56 8.29
C TRP A 25 -3.19 13.14 7.38
N TYR A 26 -3.44 12.85 6.10
CA TYR A 26 -2.41 12.65 5.07
C TYR A 26 -1.96 13.97 4.42
N TRP A 27 -2.79 15.02 4.47
CA TRP A 27 -2.47 16.37 3.97
C TRP A 27 -1.24 17.00 4.66
N ASP A 28 -0.82 16.46 5.80
CA ASP A 28 0.31 16.93 6.59
C ASP A 28 1.69 16.59 6.00
N TRP A 29 1.79 15.86 4.88
CA TRP A 29 3.09 15.52 4.26
C TRP A 29 3.61 16.54 3.24
N ASP A 30 2.72 17.22 2.50
CA ASP A 30 3.11 18.34 1.61
C ASP A 30 3.21 19.68 2.37
N PHE A 31 2.84 19.70 3.66
CA PHE A 31 3.03 20.81 4.59
C PHE A 31 4.20 20.54 5.54
N PRO A 32 4.85 21.58 6.10
CA PRO A 32 6.13 21.46 6.83
C PRO A 32 6.03 20.84 8.24
N LYS A 33 5.04 19.97 8.51
CA LYS A 33 4.87 19.28 9.79
C LYS A 33 4.55 17.80 9.59
N HIS A 34 5.60 16.99 9.40
CA HIS A 34 5.50 15.54 9.52
C HIS A 34 4.76 15.16 10.82
N HIS A 35 3.67 14.41 10.73
CA HIS A 35 3.01 13.85 11.91
C HIS A 35 4.07 13.05 12.69
N PRO A 36 4.21 13.23 14.02
CA PRO A 36 5.36 12.76 14.79
C PRO A 36 5.57 11.24 14.76
N ASN A 37 4.55 10.49 14.35
CA ASN A 37 4.58 9.04 14.30
C ASN A 37 4.75 8.46 12.89
N LEU A 38 4.82 9.29 11.85
CA LEU A 38 5.04 8.83 10.47
C LEU A 38 6.52 8.92 10.10
N ASN A 39 6.97 7.97 9.29
CA ASN A 39 8.36 7.83 8.86
C ASN A 39 8.43 7.20 7.45
N GLU A 40 9.62 6.93 6.94
CA GLU A 40 9.81 6.43 5.57
C GLU A 40 9.15 5.07 5.29
N SER A 41 9.08 4.14 6.25
CA SER A 41 8.47 2.83 6.02
C SER A 41 6.96 2.92 5.80
N HIS A 42 6.29 3.84 6.51
CA HIS A 42 4.88 4.17 6.29
C HIS A 42 4.62 4.68 4.87
N HIS A 43 5.54 5.50 4.36
CA HIS A 43 5.44 6.13 3.05
C HIS A 43 5.60 5.11 1.93
N GLU A 44 6.57 4.22 2.07
CA GLU A 44 6.80 3.15 1.10
C GLU A 44 5.69 2.10 1.15
N LEU A 45 5.14 1.78 2.33
CA LEU A 45 3.95 0.94 2.44
C LEU A 45 2.77 1.52 1.66
N ARG A 46 2.48 2.81 1.87
CA ARG A 46 1.40 3.50 1.17
C ARG A 46 1.54 3.42 -0.34
N LYS A 47 2.73 3.72 -0.87
CA LYS A 47 3.00 3.64 -2.32
C LYS A 47 2.80 2.23 -2.85
N LEU A 48 3.26 1.23 -2.11
CA LEU A 48 3.11 -0.18 -2.45
C LEU A 48 1.64 -0.58 -2.53
N VAL A 49 0.83 -0.26 -1.52
CA VAL A 49 -0.60 -0.60 -1.50
C VAL A 49 -1.36 0.14 -2.61
N ARG A 50 -1.08 1.44 -2.81
CA ARG A 50 -1.69 2.23 -3.88
C ARG A 50 -1.36 1.68 -5.26
N ALA A 51 -0.10 1.30 -5.51
CA ALA A 51 0.29 0.69 -6.77
C ALA A 51 -0.49 -0.62 -7.02
N PHE A 52 -0.62 -1.47 -5.98
CA PHE A 52 -1.42 -2.70 -6.08
C PHE A 52 -2.88 -2.40 -6.46
N ILE A 53 -3.52 -1.42 -5.81
CA ILE A 53 -4.91 -1.04 -6.08
C ILE A 53 -5.08 -0.53 -7.52
N LEU A 54 -4.24 0.44 -7.92
CA LEU A 54 -4.33 1.07 -9.24
C LEU A 54 -4.04 0.09 -10.38
N GLU A 55 -3.14 -0.88 -10.18
CA GLU A 55 -2.73 -1.82 -11.22
C GLU A 55 -3.56 -3.11 -11.25
N HIS A 56 -4.10 -3.54 -10.11
CA HIS A 56 -4.69 -4.87 -9.97
C HIS A 56 -6.14 -4.89 -9.48
N ILE A 57 -6.70 -3.75 -9.04
CA ILE A 57 -8.09 -3.65 -8.60
C ILE A 57 -8.87 -2.72 -9.53
N ILE A 58 -8.55 -1.42 -9.53
CA ILE A 58 -9.33 -0.36 -10.21
C ILE A 58 -9.68 -0.69 -11.68
N PRO A 59 -8.75 -1.17 -12.53
CA PRO A 59 -9.05 -1.43 -13.94
C PRO A 59 -10.08 -2.54 -14.16
N PHE A 60 -10.30 -3.41 -13.16
CA PHE A 60 -11.13 -4.60 -13.26
C PHE A 60 -12.45 -4.48 -12.49
N LEU A 61 -12.62 -3.45 -11.64
CA LEU A 61 -13.83 -3.25 -10.83
C LEU A 61 -15.12 -3.29 -11.67
N PRO A 62 -15.26 -2.58 -12.80
CA PRO A 62 -16.53 -2.59 -13.55
C PRO A 62 -16.93 -3.99 -14.04
N GLN A 63 -15.95 -4.82 -14.37
CA GLN A 63 -16.19 -6.21 -14.78
C GLN A 63 -16.67 -7.04 -13.59
N TRP A 64 -15.99 -6.96 -12.45
CA TRP A 64 -16.31 -7.74 -11.26
C TRP A 64 -17.66 -7.33 -10.64
N GLU A 65 -18.01 -6.05 -10.70
CA GLU A 65 -19.33 -5.57 -10.29
C GLU A 65 -20.45 -6.15 -11.17
N ALA A 66 -20.23 -6.22 -12.49
CA ALA A 66 -21.19 -6.79 -13.42
C ALA A 66 -21.33 -8.32 -13.28
N GLU A 67 -20.23 -9.02 -13.00
CA GLU A 67 -20.19 -10.47 -12.81
C GLU A 67 -20.64 -10.88 -11.38
N GLY A 68 -20.54 -9.97 -10.41
CA GLY A 68 -20.81 -10.23 -9.00
C GLY A 68 -19.72 -11.08 -8.32
N GLU A 69 -18.58 -11.26 -8.96
CA GLU A 69 -17.44 -12.04 -8.44
C GLU A 69 -16.09 -11.45 -8.88
N PHE A 70 -15.04 -11.75 -8.12
CA PHE A 70 -13.66 -11.36 -8.43
C PHE A 70 -12.73 -12.59 -8.32
N PRO A 71 -11.59 -12.61 -9.02
CA PRO A 71 -10.75 -13.80 -9.12
C PRO A 71 -10.05 -14.14 -7.80
N ARG A 72 -10.13 -15.40 -7.35
CA ARG A 72 -9.43 -15.87 -6.12
C ARG A 72 -7.92 -15.67 -6.16
N GLU A 73 -7.32 -15.73 -7.35
CA GLU A 73 -5.88 -15.49 -7.54
C GLU A 73 -5.45 -14.07 -7.13
N LEU A 74 -6.39 -13.13 -7.01
CA LEU A 74 -6.11 -11.78 -6.51
C LEU A 74 -5.53 -11.82 -5.08
N HIS A 75 -5.99 -12.73 -4.23
CA HIS A 75 -5.44 -12.90 -2.88
C HIS A 75 -3.98 -13.36 -2.90
N ARG A 76 -3.65 -14.29 -3.81
CA ARG A 76 -2.27 -14.76 -3.98
C ARG A 76 -1.38 -13.60 -4.46
N LYS A 77 -1.89 -12.78 -5.38
CA LYS A 77 -1.20 -11.59 -5.86
C LYS A 77 -1.01 -10.55 -4.75
N ALA A 78 -2.04 -10.27 -3.96
CA ALA A 78 -1.97 -9.32 -2.83
C ALA A 78 -0.88 -9.73 -1.82
N TYR A 79 -0.79 -11.01 -1.49
CA TYR A 79 0.28 -11.53 -0.65
C TYR A 79 1.66 -11.37 -1.30
N GLN A 80 1.80 -11.74 -2.58
CA GLN A 80 3.07 -11.61 -3.31
C GLN A 80 3.55 -10.15 -3.44
N CYS A 81 2.62 -9.19 -3.53
CA CYS A 81 2.93 -7.77 -3.55
C CYS A 81 3.26 -7.20 -2.17
N GLY A 82 3.06 -7.97 -1.09
CA GLY A 82 3.31 -7.53 0.29
C GLY A 82 2.18 -6.72 0.92
N VAL A 83 0.97 -6.79 0.35
CA VAL A 83 -0.22 -6.09 0.89
C VAL A 83 -0.84 -6.88 2.04
N TYR A 84 -0.93 -8.20 1.92
CA TYR A 84 -1.50 -9.06 2.96
C TYR A 84 -0.45 -9.58 3.94
N ALA A 85 -0.83 -9.66 5.21
CA ALA A 85 0.03 -10.05 6.33
C ALA A 85 1.22 -9.08 6.57
N ALA A 86 1.04 -7.81 6.21
CA ALA A 86 2.08 -6.78 6.37
C ALA A 86 2.53 -6.58 7.83
N LEU A 87 1.67 -6.84 8.81
CA LEU A 87 2.02 -6.63 10.22
C LEU A 87 2.77 -7.79 10.87
N TRP A 88 2.96 -8.88 10.14
CA TRP A 88 3.56 -10.10 10.67
C TRP A 88 5.00 -10.27 10.21
N PRO A 89 5.89 -10.85 11.03
CA PRO A 89 7.25 -11.14 10.62
C PRO A 89 7.28 -12.25 9.57
N THR A 90 8.29 -12.22 8.70
CA THR A 90 8.50 -13.23 7.65
C THR A 90 8.63 -14.66 8.21
N SER A 91 9.12 -14.82 9.45
CA SER A 91 9.20 -16.12 10.13
C SER A 91 7.84 -16.78 10.38
N MET A 92 6.75 -16.01 10.36
CA MET A 92 5.37 -16.49 10.47
C MET A 92 4.62 -16.46 9.13
N GLY A 93 5.34 -16.24 8.02
CA GLY A 93 4.73 -16.05 6.71
C GLY A 93 4.10 -14.67 6.53
N GLY A 94 4.58 -13.66 7.25
CA GLY A 94 4.18 -12.27 7.01
C GLY A 94 4.99 -11.60 5.89
N THR A 95 4.58 -10.39 5.54
CA THR A 95 5.24 -9.57 4.52
C THR A 95 5.55 -8.17 5.07
N PRO A 96 6.49 -8.03 6.03
CA PRO A 96 6.73 -6.77 6.70
C PRO A 96 6.89 -5.62 5.70
N PRO A 97 6.44 -4.39 5.99
CA PRO A 97 6.48 -3.31 5.02
C PRO A 97 7.91 -2.99 4.57
N PRO A 98 8.09 -2.36 3.40
CA PRO A 98 9.39 -1.87 2.98
C PRO A 98 10.02 -1.00 4.07
N LEU A 99 11.33 -1.17 4.27
CA LEU A 99 12.12 -0.45 5.27
C LEU A 99 11.82 -0.82 6.74
N CYS A 100 10.97 -1.82 6.98
CA CYS A 100 10.82 -2.43 8.30
C CYS A 100 11.80 -3.58 8.52
N LYS A 101 12.13 -3.83 9.80
CA LYS A 101 12.88 -5.02 10.22
C LYS A 101 12.09 -6.27 9.85
N GLY A 102 12.81 -7.30 9.39
CA GLY A 102 12.23 -8.58 8.99
C GLY A 102 11.69 -8.62 7.57
N ASN A 103 11.56 -7.49 6.85
CA ASN A 103 11.32 -7.53 5.41
C ASN A 103 12.57 -8.09 4.71
N ILE A 104 12.43 -9.24 4.04
CA ILE A 104 13.56 -9.94 3.40
C ILE A 104 13.99 -9.29 2.07
N ASP A 105 13.06 -8.64 1.37
CA ASP A 105 13.31 -8.08 0.03
C ASP A 105 13.83 -6.64 0.11
N ARG A 106 13.31 -5.87 1.07
CA ARG A 106 13.63 -4.46 1.29
C ARG A 106 13.72 -4.15 2.79
N PRO A 107 14.76 -4.67 3.47
CA PRO A 107 14.95 -4.46 4.91
C PRO A 107 15.24 -2.99 5.24
N GLY A 108 14.89 -2.56 6.44
CA GLY A 108 15.28 -1.26 6.96
C GLY A 108 15.24 -1.17 8.48
N PRO A 109 15.47 0.03 9.04
CA PRO A 109 15.70 0.22 10.47
C PRO A 109 14.41 0.29 11.30
N HIS A 110 13.25 0.45 10.65
CA HIS A 110 11.99 0.73 11.33
C HIS A 110 11.35 -0.54 11.89
N GLU A 111 10.64 -0.42 13.01
CA GLU A 111 9.76 -1.49 13.47
C GLU A 111 8.41 -1.38 12.74
N VAL A 112 7.71 -2.50 12.65
CA VAL A 112 6.29 -2.48 12.29
C VAL A 112 5.51 -1.96 13.50
N ASP A 113 4.63 -0.99 13.28
CA ASP A 113 3.79 -0.41 14.31
C ASP A 113 2.33 -0.26 13.85
N ILE A 114 1.48 0.29 14.72
CA ILE A 114 0.05 0.49 14.45
C ILE A 114 -0.23 1.48 13.31
N TRP A 115 0.69 2.40 13.02
CA TRP A 115 0.48 3.37 11.94
C TRP A 115 0.59 2.70 10.57
N HIS A 116 1.38 1.63 10.46
CA HIS A 116 1.37 0.77 9.27
C HIS A 116 0.02 0.08 9.06
N ASP A 117 -0.63 -0.35 10.13
CA ASP A 117 -1.98 -0.96 10.07
C ASP A 117 -3.00 0.07 9.58
N PHE A 118 -3.02 1.26 10.17
CA PHE A 118 -3.94 2.32 9.76
C PHE A 118 -3.76 2.72 8.30
N ILE A 119 -2.51 2.85 7.86
CA ILE A 119 -2.20 3.16 6.45
C ILE A 119 -2.66 2.03 5.52
N LEU A 120 -2.39 0.78 5.86
CA LEU A 120 -2.83 -0.36 5.06
C LEU A 120 -4.35 -0.39 4.90
N ASN A 121 -5.08 -0.23 6.01
CA ASN A 121 -6.55 -0.25 5.99
C ASN A 121 -7.13 0.94 5.23
N ASP A 122 -6.59 2.14 5.43
CA ASP A 122 -7.03 3.34 4.73
C ASP A 122 -6.81 3.23 3.21
N GLU A 123 -5.62 2.78 2.81
CA GLU A 123 -5.31 2.58 1.39
C GLU A 123 -6.20 1.48 0.78
N LEU A 124 -6.40 0.34 1.45
CA LEU A 124 -7.32 -0.70 0.98
C LEU A 124 -8.79 -0.25 0.91
N ALA A 125 -9.20 0.71 1.75
CA ALA A 125 -10.55 1.27 1.72
C ALA A 125 -10.76 2.30 0.58
N ASN A 126 -9.68 2.73 -0.10
CA ASN A 126 -9.75 3.65 -1.24
C ASN A 126 -10.05 2.97 -2.59
N CYS A 127 -10.35 1.66 -2.62
CA CYS A 127 -10.75 0.95 -3.82
C CYS A 127 -12.26 0.96 -4.07
#